data_AF-A0A3N4JQG3-F1
#
_entry.id   AF-A0A3N4JQG3-F1
#
_cell.length_a   1.000
_cell.length_b   1.000
_cell.length_c   1.000
_cell.angle_alpha   90.00
_cell.angle_beta   90.00
_cell.angle_gamma   90.00
#
_symmetry.space_group_name_H-M   'P 1'
#
loop_
_entity.id
_entity.type
_entity.pdbx_description
1 polymer ?
#
loop_
_entity_poly.entity_id
_entity_poly.type
_entity_poly.pdbx_seq_one_letter_code
_entity_poly.pdbx_strand_id
1 'polypeptide(L)' 'MSNQPDFKAQVGMLTEVIQNRNHRVHFFPPFHCELNWIEYYWGAAKRHARDHCEYTIDAL' A
#
# COMPACT_ATOMS: atom_id res chain seq x y z
N MET A 1 -20.37 -8.25 -18.30
CA MET A 1 -19.10 -7.70 -18.84
C MET A 1 -17.87 -8.32 -18.17
N SER A 2 -17.78 -8.44 -16.84
CA SER A 2 -16.62 -9.02 -16.14
C SER A 2 -16.27 -10.49 -16.45
N ASN A 3 -17.18 -11.25 -17.09
CA ASN A 3 -16.98 -12.67 -17.39
C ASN A 3 -16.40 -12.96 -18.78
N GLN A 4 -16.10 -11.95 -19.59
CA GLN A 4 -15.53 -12.20 -20.92
C GLN A 4 -14.10 -12.78 -20.79
N PRO A 5 -13.68 -13.67 -21.71
CA PRO A 5 -12.39 -14.35 -21.61
C PRO A 5 -11.19 -13.42 -21.60
N ASP A 6 -11.24 -12.33 -22.36
CA ASP A 6 -10.20 -11.30 -22.44
C ASP A 6 -10.00 -10.58 -21.10
N PHE A 7 -11.07 -10.18 -20.43
CA PHE A 7 -10.97 -9.58 -19.09
C PHE A 7 -10.41 -10.55 -18.04
N LYS A 8 -10.71 -11.85 -18.17
CA LYS A 8 -10.12 -12.87 -17.27
C LYS A 8 -8.65 -13.15 -17.59
N ALA A 9 -8.24 -13.00 -18.84
CA ALA A 9 -6.88 -13.23 -19.30
C ALA A 9 -5.95 -12.02 -19.07
N GLN A 10 -6.50 -10.82 -18.94
CA GLN A 10 -5.71 -9.61 -18.72
C GLN A 10 -5.04 -9.62 -17.35
N VAL A 11 -3.71 -9.48 -17.35
CA VAL A 11 -2.93 -9.30 -16.12
C VAL A 11 -3.09 -7.86 -15.64
N GLY A 12 -3.23 -7.66 -14.32
CA GLY A 12 -3.35 -6.33 -13.74
C GLY A 12 -2.07 -5.51 -13.96
N MET A 13 -2.24 -4.24 -14.34
CA MET A 13 -1.13 -3.30 -14.62
C MET A 13 -0.05 -3.29 -13.53
N LEU A 14 -0.45 -3.30 -12.25
CA LEU A 14 0.49 -3.31 -11.13
C LEU A 14 1.35 -4.57 -11.12
N THR A 15 0.75 -5.73 -11.39
CA THR A 15 1.46 -7.01 -11.48
C THR A 15 2.47 -7.00 -12.61
N GLU A 16 2.10 -6.49 -13.78
CA GLU A 16 3.03 -6.36 -14.93
C GLU A 16 4.23 -5.47 -14.57
N VAL A 17 4.00 -4.31 -13.96
CA VAL A 17 5.06 -3.37 -13.57
C VAL A 17 6.04 -4.00 -12.57
N ILE A 18 5.52 -4.73 -11.58
CA ILE A 18 6.32 -5.40 -10.55
C ILE A 18 7.17 -6.51 -11.17
N GLN A 19 6.56 -7.35 -12.02
CA GLN A 19 7.25 -8.44 -12.72
C GLN A 19 8.35 -7.89 -13.65
N ASN A 20 8.04 -6.84 -14.43
CA ASN A 20 9.00 -6.21 -15.34
C ASN A 20 10.20 -5.58 -14.60
N ARG A 21 10.02 -5.16 -13.34
CA ARG A 21 11.10 -4.63 -12.50
C ARG A 21 11.79 -5.69 -11.62
N ASN A 22 11.42 -6.97 -11.73
CA ASN A 22 11.93 -8.07 -10.91
C ASN A 22 11.81 -7.78 -9.39
N HIS A 23 10.75 -7.11 -8.96
CA HIS A 23 10.51 -6.84 -7.55
C HIS A 23 9.84 -8.03 -6.86
N ARG A 24 10.24 -8.27 -5.60
CA ARG A 24 9.60 -9.27 -4.73
C ARG A 24 8.52 -8.59 -3.91
N VAL A 25 7.32 -9.16 -3.92
CA VAL A 25 6.16 -8.63 -3.19
C VAL A 25 5.79 -9.57 -2.07
N HIS A 26 5.57 -9.02 -0.89
CA HIS A 26 5.01 -9.73 0.24
C HIS A 26 3.50 -9.51 0.26
N PHE A 27 2.73 -10.58 0.10
CA PHE A 27 1.28 -10.55 0.23
C PHE A 27 0.88 -10.93 1.65
N PHE A 28 0.09 -10.07 2.29
CA PHE A 28 -0.47 -10.31 3.61
C PHE A 28 -1.95 -10.70 3.50
N PRO A 29 -2.47 -11.51 4.43
CA PRO A 29 -3.90 -11.76 4.53
C PRO A 29 -4.70 -10.45 4.68
N PRO A 30 -5.91 -10.37 4.10
CA PRO A 30 -6.74 -9.18 4.22
C PRO A 30 -7.14 -8.96 5.69
N PHE A 31 -7.22 -7.70 6.11
CA PHE A 31 -7.62 -7.29 7.48
C PHE A 31 -6.66 -7.68 8.61
N HIS A 32 -5.42 -8.06 8.30
CA HIS A 32 -4.36 -8.36 9.27
C HIS A 32 -3.27 -7.28 9.27
N CYS A 33 -3.61 -6.07 9.71
CA CYS A 33 -2.69 -4.93 9.69
C CYS A 33 -1.50 -5.10 10.66
N GLU A 34 -1.63 -5.94 11.69
CA GLU A 34 -0.57 -6.29 12.63
C GLU A 34 0.64 -6.98 11.98
N LEU A 35 0.43 -7.60 10.82
CA LEU A 35 1.48 -8.26 10.04
C LEU A 35 2.24 -7.28 9.14
N ASN A 36 1.66 -6.11 8.86
CA ASN A 36 2.26 -5.12 8.00
C ASN A 36 3.21 -4.22 8.80
N TRP A 37 4.52 -4.45 8.64
CA TRP A 37 5.54 -3.74 9.41
C TRP A 37 5.44 -2.21 9.30
N ILE A 38 4.96 -1.69 8.17
CA ILE A 38 4.85 -0.24 7.97
C ILE A 38 3.92 0.43 8.98
N GLU A 39 2.93 -0.28 9.51
CA GLU A 39 1.97 0.25 10.50
C GLU A 39 2.65 0.64 11.81
N TYR A 40 3.72 -0.07 12.21
CA TYR A 40 4.50 0.31 13.39
C TYR A 40 5.20 1.66 13.20
N TYR A 41 5.79 1.88 12.03
CA TYR A 41 6.41 3.16 11.69
C TYR A 41 5.38 4.29 11.66
N TRP A 42 4.24 4.07 11.02
CA TRP A 42 3.15 5.05 11.00
C TRP A 42 2.63 5.36 12.40
N GLY A 43 2.47 4.36 13.26
CA GLY A 43 2.08 4.56 14.65
C GLY A 43 3.04 5.47 15.41
N ALA A 44 4.34 5.19 15.30
CA ALA A 44 5.39 5.99 15.93
C ALA A 44 5.45 7.42 15.35
N ALA A 45 5.43 7.55 14.02
CA ALA A 45 5.47 8.85 13.34
C ALA A 45 4.26 9.71 13.70
N LYS A 46 3.05 9.13 13.73
CA LYS A 46 1.83 9.86 14.14
C LYS A 46 1.88 10.32 15.59
N ARG A 47 2.43 9.51 16.51
CA ARG A 47 2.61 9.92 17.91
C ARG A 47 3.58 11.09 18.00
N HIS A 48 4.74 10.97 17.37
CA HIS A 48 5.73 12.04 17.35
C HIS A 48 5.15 13.34 16.79
N ALA A 49 4.48 13.28 15.64
CA ALA A 49 3.83 14.45 15.05
C ALA A 49 2.80 15.09 15.98
N ARG A 50 2.06 14.30 16.76
CA ARG A 50 1.07 14.82 17.71
C ARG A 50 1.69 15.59 18.85
N ASP A 51 2.83 15.11 19.31
CA ASP A 51 3.54 15.68 20.45
C ASP A 51 4.39 16.90 20.05
N HIS A 52 4.76 17.04 18.76
CA HIS A 52 5.77 18.00 18.30
C HIS A 52 5.36 18.89 17.12
N CYS A 53 4.21 18.65 16.48
CA CYS A 53 3.78 19.41 15.30
C CYS A 53 2.43 20.07 15.53
N GLU A 54 2.30 21.31 15.03
CA GLU A 54 1.03 22.06 15.06
C GLU A 54 0.06 21.66 13.93
N TYR A 55 0.46 20.69 13.10
CA TYR A 55 -0.29 20.23 11.93
C TYR A 55 -0.67 21.34 10.95
N THR A 56 0.10 22.42 10.90
CA THR A 56 0.02 23.43 9.87
C THR A 56 0.59 22.87 8.57
N ILE A 57 -0.25 22.84 7.54
CA ILE A 57 0.17 22.52 6.18
C ILE A 57 0.06 23.82 5.41
N ASP A 58 1.19 24.52 5.25
CA ASP A 58 1.23 25.86 4.63
C ASP A 58 0.78 25.87 3.15
N ALA A 59 0.59 24.70 2.54
CA ALA A 59 0.20 24.52 1.15
C ALA A 59 -1.27 24.05 0.95
N LEU A 60 -2.08 24.03 2.02
CA LEU A 60 -3.55 23.80 1.97
C LEU A 60 -4.30 25.03 2.43
#